data_AF-A0A1I6MZE4-F1
#
_entry.id   AF-A0A1I6MZE4-F1
#
_cell.length_a   1.000
_cell.length_b   1.000
_cell.length_c   1.000
_cell.angle_alpha   90.00
_cell.angle_beta   90.00
_cell.angle_gamma   90.00
#
_symmetry.space_group_name_H-M   'P 1'
#
loop_
_entity.id
_entity.type
_entity.pdbx_description
1 polymer ?
#
loop_
_entity_poly.entity_id
_entity_poly.type
_entity_poly.pdbx_seq_one_letter_code
_entity_poly.pdbx_strand_id
1 'polypeptide(L)'
;MYIGCQPFRPTELSRLPQSSYRLQDGVFSPMTIGKPTRPGSPIALIIAAAVASLLFTAGAGVFLYRTTQSLITSSSWVQHTQDVLNALQSANIQIERVGNASRLFTLTKDDDQLNAARSNANALSTAVVRLRSLVVDNKDQTANVEALEQCSIELTHQLDKLKTDLIIPREQMLSCRQTVNIMSDQERRLLKTRNELSEKNSYLSVTEEVAFVGLSLVGLIILFTFLLRDAFDRRKVTSQTEAVNLELAQSVKSLEDRAHETRILTNARNELQLCVDVDQLYRAAVASLGHLIPGTAGSLCMINNSRHLVESVGSWGTEVATARLPEVFATQTCCGLRAGSPRWRRPGLSEIHCDHFSGAAPEVYLCIPMVAQGETIGFLYTEAPTPAAVVLIEQRLEGIRQLLQLTGMAIASLQLRTKLENQSIRDALTGLFNRHFMQIALERELALAQRRQNQLAVMMLDVDHFKRFNDRFGHPAGDAVLKAVAAVFQASIRAEDIACRYGGEEFSIILPDVTPLGALERAETIRAAIANLNWGPDTSSGDITISIGVAMYPADGTDGEYLLRVADQALYRAKHAGRNQVIMAEPALNTVTKPLHQEVSAD
;
A
#
# COMPACT_ATOMS: atom_id res chain seq x y z
N MET A 1 -34.13 0.58 -26.88
CA MET A 1 -35.16 0.22 -25.88
C MET A 1 -34.53 0.43 -24.51
N TYR A 2 -34.84 1.57 -23.88
CA TYR A 2 -34.29 1.99 -22.59
C TYR A 2 -35.10 1.34 -21.46
N ILE A 3 -34.46 0.57 -20.59
CA ILE A 3 -34.93 0.12 -19.27
C ILE A 3 -33.64 -0.10 -18.47
N GLY A 4 -33.35 0.46 -17.31
CA GLY A 4 -34.08 1.25 -16.32
C GLY A 4 -33.31 1.07 -15.00
N CYS A 5 -32.48 2.05 -14.63
CA CYS A 5 -31.72 2.05 -13.37
C CYS A 5 -32.65 2.29 -12.17
N GLN A 6 -32.50 1.51 -11.10
CA GLN A 6 -32.89 1.91 -9.74
C GLN A 6 -31.77 1.62 -8.74
N PRO A 7 -31.57 2.47 -7.71
CA PRO A 7 -30.47 2.36 -6.77
C PRO A 7 -30.84 1.50 -5.54
N PHE A 8 -29.93 0.62 -5.13
CA PHE A 8 -30.05 -0.26 -3.96
C PHE A 8 -29.65 0.51 -2.69
N ARG A 9 -30.52 0.52 -1.66
CA ARG A 9 -30.20 0.98 -0.29
C ARG A 9 -29.71 -0.19 0.56
N PRO A 10 -28.72 -0.01 1.47
CA PRO A 10 -28.18 -1.09 2.28
C PRO A 10 -28.82 -1.09 3.67
N THR A 11 -29.63 -2.09 3.98
CA THR A 11 -30.00 -2.43 5.37
C THR A 11 -30.37 -3.90 5.46
N GLU A 12 -29.85 -4.54 6.51
CA GLU A 12 -30.18 -5.89 7.01
C GLU A 12 -29.60 -7.09 6.24
N LEU A 13 -28.45 -7.56 6.72
CA LEU A 13 -28.15 -9.00 6.78
C LEU A 13 -27.15 -9.29 7.89
N SER A 14 -27.67 -9.26 9.12
CA SER A 14 -27.10 -9.94 10.27
C SER A 14 -27.86 -11.26 10.46
N ARG A 15 -27.22 -12.41 10.23
CA ARG A 15 -27.30 -13.65 11.07
C ARG A 15 -26.76 -14.91 10.34
N LEU A 16 -25.74 -15.51 10.98
CA LEU A 16 -25.33 -16.93 11.04
C LEU A 16 -24.44 -17.52 9.91
N PRO A 17 -23.61 -18.57 10.18
CA PRO A 17 -22.82 -18.89 11.38
C PRO A 17 -21.31 -19.08 11.07
N GLN A 18 -20.46 -18.86 12.07
CA GLN A 18 -19.01 -19.09 12.01
C GLN A 18 -18.70 -20.59 11.95
N SER A 19 -17.93 -21.01 10.95
CA SER A 19 -17.19 -22.29 10.98
C SER A 19 -15.70 -22.05 10.75
N SER A 20 -14.97 -22.23 11.84
CA SER A 20 -13.62 -22.79 11.97
C SER A 20 -12.68 -22.73 10.75
N TYR A 21 -11.79 -21.73 10.74
CA TYR A 21 -10.41 -21.90 10.31
C TYR A 21 -9.47 -21.36 11.39
N ARG A 22 -8.73 -22.29 12.01
CA ARG A 22 -7.57 -22.00 12.87
C ARG A 22 -6.48 -21.38 12.00
N LEU A 23 -6.14 -20.12 12.28
CA LEU A 23 -4.83 -19.56 11.95
C LEU A 23 -4.01 -19.53 13.25
N GLN A 24 -2.89 -20.25 13.23
CA GLN A 24 -1.89 -20.27 14.29
C GLN A 24 -1.19 -18.91 14.40
N ASP A 25 -1.13 -18.43 15.63
CA ASP A 25 -0.08 -17.64 16.27
C ASP A 25 0.60 -16.52 15.44
N GLY A 26 -0.14 -15.40 15.35
CA GLY A 26 0.44 -14.08 15.21
C GLY A 26 -0.26 -13.15 16.20
N VAL A 27 0.43 -12.79 17.29
CA VAL A 27 -0.07 -11.87 18.32
C VAL A 27 -0.26 -10.49 17.69
N PHE A 28 -1.42 -10.23 17.11
CA PHE A 28 -1.91 -8.88 16.85
C PHE A 28 -2.71 -8.44 18.08
N SER A 29 -2.03 -7.80 19.03
CA SER A 29 -2.74 -6.96 20.00
C SER A 29 -3.40 -5.81 19.24
N PRO A 30 -4.68 -5.50 19.47
CA PRO A 30 -5.29 -4.30 18.90
C PRO A 30 -4.54 -3.10 19.48
N MET A 31 -3.77 -2.42 18.62
CA MET A 31 -3.19 -1.12 18.94
C MET A 31 -4.36 -0.18 19.18
N THR A 32 -4.65 0.09 20.46
CA THR A 32 -5.55 1.15 20.88
C THR A 32 -4.97 2.45 20.34
N ILE A 33 -5.54 2.94 19.24
CA ILE A 33 -5.34 4.32 18.79
C ILE A 33 -5.84 5.19 19.94
N GLY A 34 -4.90 5.63 20.78
CA GLY A 34 -5.16 6.62 21.80
C GLY A 34 -5.82 7.81 21.10
N LYS A 35 -7.01 8.20 21.59
CA LYS A 35 -7.71 9.39 21.11
C LYS A 35 -6.68 10.51 20.97
N PRO A 36 -6.68 11.27 19.86
CA PRO A 36 -5.84 12.45 19.78
C PRO A 36 -6.24 13.34 20.96
N THR A 37 -5.34 13.46 21.92
CA THR A 37 -5.44 14.51 22.93
C THR A 37 -5.49 15.79 22.11
N ARG A 38 -6.64 16.49 22.19
CA ARG A 38 -6.82 17.78 21.51
C ARG A 38 -5.55 18.58 21.78
N PRO A 39 -4.84 19.07 20.75
CA PRO A 39 -3.74 19.98 21.02
C PRO A 39 -4.41 21.19 21.66
N GLY A 40 -4.22 21.37 22.97
CA GLY A 40 -4.39 22.68 23.56
C GLY A 40 -3.55 23.60 22.69
N SER A 41 -4.20 24.49 21.94
CA SER A 41 -3.52 25.21 20.86
C SER A 41 -2.29 25.88 21.48
N PRO A 42 -1.08 25.62 20.96
CA PRO A 42 0.14 26.18 21.55
C PRO A 42 0.07 27.71 21.59
N ILE A 43 -0.72 28.30 20.69
CA ILE A 43 -1.04 29.72 20.64
C ILE A 43 -1.80 30.16 21.90
N ALA A 44 -2.80 29.41 22.36
CA ALA A 44 -3.56 29.75 23.58
C ALA A 44 -2.67 29.74 24.83
N LEU A 45 -1.71 28.80 24.88
CA LEU A 45 -0.77 28.67 26.00
C LEU A 45 0.28 29.77 25.98
N ILE A 46 0.80 30.15 24.80
CA ILE A 46 1.72 31.28 24.62
C ILE A 46 1.01 32.60 24.97
N ILE A 47 -0.24 32.79 24.54
CA ILE A 47 -1.04 33.97 24.88
C ILE A 47 -1.28 34.04 26.39
N ALA A 48 -1.66 32.92 27.02
CA ALA A 48 -1.86 32.86 28.46
C ALA A 48 -0.58 33.19 29.24
N ALA A 49 0.57 32.67 28.81
CA ALA A 49 1.87 32.98 29.40
C ALA A 49 2.25 34.46 29.23
N ALA A 50 2.01 35.05 28.05
CA ALA A 50 2.27 36.46 27.79
C ALA A 50 1.37 37.39 28.64
N VAL A 51 0.08 37.07 28.75
CA VAL A 51 -0.87 37.80 29.61
C VAL A 51 -0.49 37.67 31.08
N ALA A 52 -0.14 36.47 31.53
CA ALA A 52 0.33 36.25 32.90
C ALA A 52 1.60 37.06 33.21
N SER A 53 2.56 37.10 32.30
CA SER A 53 3.77 37.91 32.44
C SER A 53 3.45 39.41 32.54
N LEU A 54 2.55 39.93 31.70
CA LEU A 54 2.12 41.33 31.74
C LEU A 54 1.44 41.67 33.07
N LEU A 55 0.47 40.87 33.50
CA LEU A 55 -0.22 41.05 34.79
C LEU A 55 0.75 40.98 35.97
N PHE A 56 1.71 40.05 35.91
CA PHE A 56 2.74 39.90 36.92
C PHE A 56 3.64 41.14 37.00
N THR A 57 4.13 41.67 35.87
CA THR A 57 4.95 42.89 35.85
C THR A 57 4.19 44.13 36.32
N ALA A 58 2.91 44.26 35.96
CA ALA A 58 2.07 45.36 36.44
C ALA A 58 1.82 45.27 37.95
N GLY A 59 1.53 44.06 38.47
CA GLY A 59 1.39 43.81 39.89
C GLY A 59 2.66 44.11 40.68
N ALA A 60 3.82 43.69 40.16
CA ALA A 60 5.14 43.99 40.72
C ALA A 60 5.36 45.51 40.85
N GLY A 61 5.06 46.26 39.79
CA GLY A 61 5.23 47.71 39.77
C GLY A 61 4.36 48.42 40.81
N VAL A 62 3.08 48.04 40.91
CA VAL A 62 2.16 48.62 41.91
C VAL A 62 2.62 48.31 43.33
N PHE A 63 3.07 47.08 43.57
CA PHE A 63 3.58 46.65 44.86
C PHE A 63 4.82 47.43 45.28
N LEU A 64 5.87 47.45 44.44
CA LEU A 64 7.10 48.21 44.68
C LEU A 64 6.83 49.69 44.93
N TYR A 65 5.92 50.28 44.15
CA TYR A 65 5.53 51.68 44.34
C TYR A 65 4.91 51.93 45.71
N ARG A 66 3.95 51.09 46.14
CA ARG A 66 3.29 51.23 47.45
C ARG A 66 4.26 51.08 48.61
N THR A 67 5.11 50.07 48.56
CA THR A 67 6.10 49.79 49.61
C THR A 67 7.11 50.93 49.71
N THR A 68 7.62 51.40 48.56
CA THR A 68 8.53 52.56 48.50
C THR A 68 7.89 53.82 49.09
N GLN A 69 6.63 54.12 48.75
CA GLN A 69 5.92 55.28 49.29
C GLN A 69 5.72 55.21 50.81
N SER A 70 5.40 54.02 51.33
CA SER A 70 5.27 53.79 52.77
C SER A 70 6.57 54.02 53.54
N LEU A 71 7.70 53.56 52.98
CA LEU A 71 9.05 53.77 53.54
C LEU A 71 9.45 55.25 53.54
N ILE A 72 9.26 55.93 52.41
CA ILE A 72 9.57 57.38 52.29
C ILE A 72 8.76 58.16 53.34
N THR A 73 7.47 57.87 53.46
CA THR A 73 6.58 58.55 54.42
C THR A 73 6.98 58.27 55.87
N SER A 74 7.32 57.01 56.21
CA SER A 74 7.75 56.66 57.56
C SER A 74 9.06 57.37 57.93
N SER A 75 10.03 57.40 57.00
CA SER A 75 11.31 58.08 57.19
C SER A 75 11.16 59.61 57.30
N SER A 76 10.28 60.23 56.51
CA SER A 76 10.08 61.68 56.56
C SER A 76 9.52 62.13 57.91
N TRP A 77 8.65 61.33 58.54
CA TRP A 77 8.12 61.63 59.87
C TRP A 77 9.18 61.53 60.97
N VAL A 78 10.12 60.59 60.87
CA VAL A 78 11.27 60.51 61.78
C VAL A 78 12.15 61.75 61.63
N GLN A 79 12.45 62.15 60.39
CA GLN A 79 13.24 63.35 60.10
C GLN A 79 12.57 64.63 60.62
N HIS A 80 11.26 64.78 60.41
CA HIS A 80 10.49 65.93 60.92
C HIS A 80 10.60 66.06 62.44
N THR A 81 10.45 64.95 63.16
CA THR A 81 10.58 64.90 64.63
C THR A 81 11.99 65.32 65.08
N GLN A 82 13.02 64.90 64.33
CA GLN A 82 14.40 65.29 64.59
C GLN A 82 14.62 66.79 64.38
N ASP A 83 13.99 67.38 63.35
CA ASP A 83 14.06 68.81 63.07
C ASP A 83 13.40 69.64 64.19
N VAL A 84 12.27 69.18 64.75
CA VAL A 84 11.62 69.79 65.93
C VAL A 84 12.56 69.74 67.15
N LEU A 85 13.16 68.57 67.44
CA LEU A 85 14.10 68.41 68.56
C LEU A 85 15.33 69.33 68.43
N ASN A 86 15.88 69.46 67.21
CA ASN A 86 17.00 70.37 66.93
C ASN A 86 16.62 71.84 67.16
N ALA A 87 15.40 72.23 66.79
CA ALA A 87 14.88 73.57 67.03
C ALA A 87 14.64 73.83 68.53
N LEU A 88 14.13 72.84 69.29
CA LEU A 88 13.97 72.92 70.75
C LEU A 88 15.32 73.05 71.47
N GLN A 89 16.31 72.27 71.04
CA GLN A 89 17.68 72.37 71.56
C GLN A 89 18.27 73.76 71.30
N SER A 90 18.04 74.32 70.11
CA SER A 90 18.47 75.68 69.76
C SER A 90 17.82 76.72 70.67
N ALA A 91 16.52 76.61 70.94
CA ALA A 91 15.81 77.48 71.88
C ALA A 91 16.37 77.37 73.31
N ASN A 92 16.63 76.15 73.82
CA ASN A 92 17.23 75.97 75.15
C ASN A 92 18.62 76.62 75.26
N ILE A 93 19.46 76.50 74.22
CA ILE A 93 20.78 77.14 74.18
C ILE A 93 20.65 78.67 74.26
N GLN A 94 19.67 79.27 73.56
CA GLN A 94 19.45 80.72 73.64
C GLN A 94 19.02 81.15 75.04
N ILE A 95 18.13 80.41 75.71
CA ILE A 95 17.73 80.67 77.11
C ILE A 95 18.96 80.65 78.03
N GLU A 96 19.84 79.66 77.88
CA GLU A 96 21.08 79.58 78.68
C GLU A 96 22.02 80.77 78.42
N ARG A 97 22.18 81.16 77.16
CA ARG A 97 23.00 82.34 76.78
C ARG A 97 22.45 83.64 77.32
N VAL A 98 21.12 83.85 77.27
CA VAL A 98 20.45 85.00 77.92
C VAL A 98 20.78 85.03 79.40
N GLY A 99 20.70 83.89 80.08
CA GLY A 99 21.01 83.78 81.51
C GLY A 99 22.44 84.10 81.87
N ASN A 100 23.39 83.56 81.11
CA ASN A 100 24.81 83.79 81.31
C ASN A 100 25.17 85.26 81.07
N ALA A 101 24.67 85.85 79.97
CA ALA A 101 24.89 87.26 79.65
C ALA A 101 24.25 88.19 80.70
N SER A 102 23.03 87.88 81.16
CA SER A 102 22.35 88.65 82.22
C SER A 102 23.12 88.62 83.53
N ARG A 103 23.64 87.45 83.94
CA ARG A 103 24.49 87.32 85.13
C ARG A 103 25.78 88.11 84.98
N LEU A 104 26.45 88.00 83.83
CA LEU A 104 27.70 88.70 83.58
C LEU A 104 27.49 90.22 83.59
N PHE A 105 26.39 90.72 83.02
CA PHE A 105 25.99 92.12 83.12
C PHE A 105 25.78 92.56 84.57
N THR A 106 25.05 91.79 85.40
CA THR A 106 24.82 92.18 86.79
C THR A 106 26.10 92.30 87.62
N LEU A 107 27.12 91.48 87.29
CA LEU A 107 28.43 91.46 87.95
C LEU A 107 29.38 92.56 87.45
N THR A 108 29.43 92.77 86.12
CA THR A 108 30.42 93.66 85.47
C THR A 108 29.91 95.08 85.23
N LYS A 109 28.59 95.24 85.12
CA LYS A 109 27.89 96.46 84.64
C LYS A 109 28.27 96.88 83.21
N ASP A 110 28.81 95.95 82.42
CA ASP A 110 29.20 96.18 81.03
C ASP A 110 27.99 96.13 80.08
N ASP A 111 27.66 97.26 79.44
CA ASP A 111 26.51 97.39 78.53
C ASP A 111 26.61 96.41 77.32
N ASP A 112 27.81 95.94 76.94
CA ASP A 112 27.96 94.93 75.89
C ASP A 112 27.34 93.59 76.29
N GLN A 113 27.37 93.25 77.59
CA GLN A 113 26.74 92.03 78.11
C GLN A 113 25.21 92.14 78.14
N LEU A 114 24.67 93.34 78.39
CA LEU A 114 23.23 93.59 78.27
C LEU A 114 22.76 93.47 76.82
N ASN A 115 23.54 94.03 75.88
CA ASN A 115 23.27 93.90 74.45
C ASN A 115 23.37 92.44 73.98
N ALA A 116 24.33 91.66 74.49
CA ALA A 116 24.41 90.23 74.24
C ALA A 116 23.19 89.48 74.80
N ALA A 117 22.70 89.81 75.99
CA ALA A 117 21.49 89.22 76.57
C ALA A 117 20.26 89.52 75.69
N ARG A 118 20.08 90.77 75.25
CA ARG A 118 19.01 91.17 74.31
C ARG A 118 19.10 90.47 72.97
N SER A 119 20.30 90.38 72.39
CA SER A 119 20.52 89.70 71.12
C SER A 119 20.17 88.21 71.21
N ASN A 120 20.54 87.54 72.30
CA ASN A 120 20.18 86.14 72.52
C ASN A 120 18.67 85.95 72.78
N ALA A 121 18.00 86.93 73.42
CA ALA A 121 16.54 86.90 73.60
C ALA A 121 15.80 87.08 72.26
N ASN A 122 16.27 87.97 71.38
CA ASN A 122 15.74 88.10 70.03
C ASN A 122 15.98 86.83 69.18
N ALA A 123 17.15 86.20 69.35
CA ALA A 123 17.45 84.91 68.73
C ALA A 123 16.54 83.78 69.26
N LEU A 124 16.18 83.81 70.55
CA LEU A 124 15.17 82.92 71.13
C LEU A 124 13.80 83.14 70.48
N SER A 125 13.32 84.38 70.37
CA SER A 125 12.05 84.66 69.69
C SER A 125 12.05 84.17 68.23
N THR A 126 13.17 84.32 67.53
CA THR A 126 13.33 83.78 66.16
C THR A 126 13.26 82.24 66.15
N ALA A 127 13.89 81.57 67.12
CA ALA A 127 13.82 80.12 67.26
C ALA A 127 12.40 79.64 67.57
N VAL A 128 11.64 80.41 68.37
CA VAL A 128 10.23 80.12 68.69
C VAL A 128 9.34 80.24 67.45
N VAL A 129 9.54 81.26 66.61
CA VAL A 129 8.82 81.39 65.33
C VAL A 129 9.07 80.18 64.42
N ARG A 130 10.34 79.72 64.33
CA ARG A 130 10.66 78.50 63.58
C ARG A 130 9.99 77.26 64.20
N LEU A 131 10.04 77.10 65.51
CA LEU A 131 9.36 76.02 66.21
C LEU A 131 7.86 76.00 65.91
N ARG A 132 7.22 77.17 65.92
CA ARG A 132 5.80 77.32 65.58
C ARG A 132 5.46 76.76 64.21
N SER A 133 6.31 76.99 63.22
CA SER A 133 6.11 76.45 61.87
C SER A 133 6.30 74.92 61.78
N LEU A 134 7.11 74.35 62.67
CA LEU A 134 7.42 72.91 62.68
C LEU A 134 6.40 72.09 63.45
N VAL A 135 5.71 72.66 64.44
CA VAL A 135 4.79 71.91 65.32
C VAL A 135 3.31 72.04 64.97
N VAL A 136 2.99 72.64 63.82
CA VAL A 136 1.60 72.84 63.36
C VAL A 136 0.85 71.50 63.24
N ASP A 137 1.57 70.42 63.00
CA ASP A 137 1.03 69.06 62.90
C ASP A 137 0.61 68.46 64.25
N ASN A 138 1.02 69.08 65.37
CA ASN A 138 0.78 68.56 66.71
C ASN A 138 0.07 69.61 67.59
N LYS A 139 -1.20 69.33 67.92
CA LYS A 139 -2.05 70.23 68.71
C LYS A 139 -1.50 70.49 70.11
N ASP A 140 -0.92 69.49 70.76
CA ASP A 140 -0.36 69.63 72.11
C ASP A 140 0.89 70.51 72.09
N GLN A 141 1.73 70.37 71.06
CA GLN A 141 2.92 71.18 70.88
C GLN A 141 2.61 72.61 70.45
N THR A 142 1.52 72.82 69.71
CA THR A 142 1.07 74.16 69.32
C THR A 142 0.77 75.01 70.56
N ALA A 143 0.05 74.46 71.53
CA ALA A 143 -0.22 75.13 72.81
C ALA A 143 1.07 75.42 73.61
N ASN A 144 2.02 74.48 73.62
CA ASN A 144 3.30 74.67 74.30
C ASN A 144 4.18 75.74 73.62
N VAL A 145 4.18 75.81 72.29
CA VAL A 145 4.90 76.87 71.56
C VAL A 145 4.30 78.24 71.82
N GLU A 146 2.97 78.37 71.88
CA GLU A 146 2.32 79.63 72.24
C GLU A 146 2.71 80.09 73.65
N ALA A 147 2.77 79.17 74.62
CA ALA A 147 3.27 79.47 75.96
C ALA A 147 4.76 79.87 75.96
N LEU A 148 5.58 79.23 75.13
CA LEU A 148 7.00 79.58 74.96
C LEU A 148 7.18 80.95 74.28
N GLU A 149 6.31 81.28 73.32
CA GLU A 149 6.27 82.59 72.63
C GLU A 149 5.95 83.69 73.62
N GLN A 150 4.88 83.54 74.41
CA GLN A 150 4.53 84.46 75.49
C GLN A 150 5.67 84.63 76.50
N CYS A 151 6.29 83.51 76.90
CA CYS A 151 7.44 83.56 77.81
C CYS A 151 8.64 84.30 77.21
N SER A 152 8.93 84.14 75.91
CA SER A 152 10.03 84.83 75.23
C SER A 152 9.81 86.35 75.14
N ILE A 153 8.56 86.78 74.94
CA ILE A 153 8.16 88.19 74.90
C ILE A 153 8.34 88.81 76.29
N GLU A 154 7.82 88.14 77.33
CA GLU A 154 7.95 88.63 78.70
C GLU A 154 9.42 88.66 79.15
N LEU A 155 10.23 87.66 78.77
CA LEU A 155 11.66 87.64 79.03
C LEU A 155 12.37 88.85 78.40
N THR A 156 12.03 89.20 77.16
CA THR A 156 12.61 90.37 76.47
C THR A 156 12.22 91.67 77.17
N HIS A 157 10.95 91.82 77.57
CA HIS A 157 10.48 92.98 78.30
C HIS A 157 11.14 93.14 79.68
N GLN A 158 11.40 92.05 80.40
CA GLN A 158 12.14 92.10 81.68
C GLN A 158 13.62 92.43 81.48
N LEU A 159 14.25 92.00 80.38
CA LEU A 159 15.62 92.39 80.06
C LEU A 159 15.75 93.91 79.80
N ASP A 160 14.71 94.55 79.28
CA ASP A 160 14.71 96.02 79.12
C ASP A 160 14.71 96.77 80.44
N LYS A 161 14.14 96.17 81.49
CA LYS A 161 14.15 96.71 82.86
C LYS A 161 15.42 96.37 83.64
N LEU A 162 16.24 95.42 83.14
CA LEU A 162 17.44 94.94 83.82
C LEU A 162 18.48 96.04 84.10
N LYS A 163 18.57 97.05 83.22
CA LYS A 163 19.49 98.20 83.41
C LYS A 163 19.13 99.04 84.64
N THR A 164 17.85 99.12 84.98
CA THR A 164 17.32 99.96 86.06
C THR A 164 17.24 99.18 87.37
N ASP A 165 16.65 97.98 87.34
CA ASP A 165 16.30 97.24 88.55
C ASP A 165 17.40 96.26 89.00
N LEU A 166 18.33 95.91 88.10
CA LEU A 166 19.41 94.94 88.33
C LEU A 166 18.94 93.54 88.78
N ILE A 167 17.66 93.22 88.60
CA ILE A 167 17.05 91.93 88.93
C ILE A 167 17.06 91.02 87.68
N ILE A 168 17.75 89.89 87.77
CA ILE A 168 17.79 88.89 86.70
C ILE A 168 16.40 88.22 86.58
N PRO A 169 15.82 88.07 85.36
CA PRO A 169 14.50 87.46 85.14
C PRO A 169 14.52 85.93 85.28
N ARG A 170 14.85 85.45 86.49
CA ARG A 170 15.06 84.02 86.77
C ARG A 170 13.78 83.20 86.62
N GLU A 171 12.63 83.78 86.97
CA GLU A 171 11.33 83.10 86.90
C GLU A 171 10.89 82.88 85.44
N GLN A 172 10.99 83.91 84.61
CA GLN A 172 10.68 83.85 83.17
C GLN A 172 11.61 82.86 82.47
N MET A 173 12.90 82.93 82.76
CA MET A 173 13.87 81.96 82.24
C MET A 173 13.55 80.51 82.65
N LEU A 174 13.15 80.29 83.90
CA LEU A 174 12.78 78.97 84.39
C LEU A 174 11.52 78.47 83.69
N SER A 175 10.50 79.32 83.53
CA SER A 175 9.26 79.01 82.83
C SER A 175 9.52 78.62 81.36
N CYS A 176 10.28 79.43 80.62
CA CYS A 176 10.64 79.12 79.23
C CYS A 176 11.40 77.78 79.13
N ARG A 177 12.34 77.54 80.05
CA ARG A 177 13.11 76.28 80.08
C ARG A 177 12.23 75.08 80.39
N GLN A 178 11.27 75.24 81.30
CA GLN A 178 10.34 74.19 81.70
C GLN A 178 9.43 73.80 80.52
N THR A 179 8.92 74.78 79.77
CA THR A 179 8.15 74.54 78.54
C THR A 179 8.98 73.81 77.49
N VAL A 180 10.22 74.27 77.21
CA VAL A 180 11.12 73.58 76.24
C VAL A 180 11.42 72.14 76.67
N ASN A 181 11.60 71.88 77.97
CA ASN A 181 11.84 70.53 78.48
C ASN A 181 10.61 69.62 78.32
N ILE A 182 9.40 70.12 78.60
CA ILE A 182 8.15 69.38 78.39
C ILE A 182 8.01 69.00 76.91
N MET A 183 8.18 69.99 76.03
CA MET A 183 8.12 69.78 74.59
C MET A 183 9.18 68.78 74.11
N SER A 184 10.41 68.87 74.61
CA SER A 184 11.48 67.95 74.22
C SER A 184 11.25 66.53 74.71
N ASP A 185 10.66 66.33 75.90
CA ASP A 185 10.33 64.99 76.39
C ASP A 185 9.22 64.36 75.54
N GLN A 186 8.19 65.14 75.19
CA GLN A 186 7.11 64.71 74.30
C GLN A 186 7.65 64.29 72.91
N GLU A 187 8.51 65.12 72.29
CA GLU A 187 9.10 64.78 70.99
C GLU A 187 10.06 63.59 71.06
N ARG A 188 10.83 63.42 72.14
CA ARG A 188 11.69 62.23 72.31
C ARG A 188 10.88 60.94 72.41
N ARG A 189 9.74 60.98 73.12
CA ARG A 189 8.82 59.83 73.18
C ARG A 189 8.22 59.52 71.81
N LEU A 190 7.77 60.57 71.10
CA LEU A 190 7.21 60.44 69.76
C LEU A 190 8.25 59.90 68.76
N LEU A 191 9.49 60.37 68.82
CA LEU A 191 10.60 59.89 68.00
C LEU A 191 10.84 58.41 68.23
N LYS A 192 10.85 57.94 69.49
CA LYS A 192 11.02 56.52 69.81
C LYS A 192 9.93 55.67 69.15
N THR A 193 8.66 56.05 69.29
CA THR A 193 7.54 55.34 68.65
C THR A 193 7.62 55.36 67.13
N ARG A 194 7.96 56.52 66.52
CA ARG A 194 8.13 56.64 65.06
C ARG A 194 9.31 55.81 64.56
N ASN A 195 10.39 55.74 65.31
CA ASN A 195 11.56 54.94 64.97
C ASN A 195 11.27 53.43 65.03
N GLU A 196 10.60 52.95 66.09
CA GLU A 196 10.16 51.56 66.21
C GLU A 196 9.19 51.17 65.08
N LEU A 197 8.26 52.07 64.72
CA LEU A 197 7.35 51.85 63.60
C LEU A 197 8.07 51.84 62.25
N SER A 198 9.02 52.76 62.05
CA SER A 198 9.84 52.81 60.83
C SER A 198 10.70 51.57 60.65
N GLU A 199 11.32 51.07 61.73
CA GLU A 199 12.10 49.83 61.73
C GLU A 199 11.22 48.63 61.40
N LYS A 200 10.04 48.52 62.04
CA LYS A 200 9.08 47.46 61.73
C LYS A 200 8.60 47.50 60.27
N ASN A 201 8.29 48.69 59.75
CA ASN A 201 7.89 48.86 58.35
C ASN A 201 9.02 48.51 57.38
N SER A 202 10.27 48.82 57.73
CA SER A 202 11.46 48.44 56.95
C SER A 202 11.64 46.93 56.89
N TYR A 203 11.54 46.23 58.03
CA TYR A 203 11.61 44.77 58.05
C TYR A 203 10.46 44.13 57.27
N LEU A 204 9.23 44.61 57.44
CA LEU A 204 8.08 44.08 56.72
C LEU A 204 8.27 44.22 55.20
N SER A 205 8.71 45.40 54.74
CA SER A 205 9.04 45.67 53.34
C SER A 205 10.06 44.67 52.77
N VAL A 206 11.16 44.40 53.48
CA VAL A 206 12.19 43.46 53.01
C VAL A 206 11.63 42.03 52.92
N THR A 207 10.84 41.60 53.91
CA THR A 207 10.23 40.26 53.86
C THR A 207 9.21 40.13 52.73
N GLU A 208 8.46 41.19 52.47
CA GLU A 208 7.50 41.32 51.37
C GLU A 208 8.19 41.22 50.00
N GLU A 209 9.32 41.90 49.82
CA GLU A 209 10.15 41.81 48.61
C GLU A 209 10.75 40.42 48.40
N VAL A 210 11.32 39.82 49.45
CA VAL A 210 11.89 38.46 49.37
C VAL A 210 10.80 37.43 49.03
N ALA A 211 9.62 37.53 49.64
CA ALA A 211 8.49 36.65 49.34
C ALA A 211 8.02 36.81 47.89
N PHE A 212 7.95 38.05 47.39
CA PHE A 212 7.61 38.34 46.00
C PHE A 212 8.61 37.71 45.03
N VAL A 213 9.92 37.90 45.24
CA VAL A 213 10.98 37.29 44.41
C VAL A 213 10.90 35.77 44.45
N GLY A 214 10.68 35.18 45.63
CA GLY A 214 10.53 33.73 45.79
C GLY A 214 9.34 33.16 45.01
N LEU A 215 8.16 33.77 45.12
CA LEU A 215 6.97 33.36 44.36
C LEU A 215 7.17 33.52 42.84
N SER A 216 7.86 34.58 42.42
CA SER A 216 8.23 34.80 41.01
C SER A 216 9.07 33.66 40.46
N LEU A 217 10.08 33.25 41.23
CA LEU A 217 11.01 32.19 40.85
C LEU A 217 10.29 30.84 40.72
N VAL A 218 9.39 30.53 41.66
CA VAL A 218 8.56 29.32 41.58
C VAL A 218 7.69 29.31 40.32
N GLY A 219 7.05 30.44 39.99
CA GLY A 219 6.28 30.58 38.76
C GLY A 219 7.12 30.35 37.50
N LEU A 220 8.34 30.89 37.47
CA LEU A 220 9.27 30.72 36.35
C LEU A 220 9.74 29.26 36.20
N ILE A 221 10.05 28.58 37.31
CA ILE A 221 10.44 27.17 37.31
C ILE A 221 9.31 26.28 36.77
N ILE A 222 8.05 26.52 37.19
CA ILE A 222 6.89 25.78 36.70
C ILE A 222 6.73 25.97 35.19
N LEU A 223 6.80 27.22 34.72
CA LEU A 223 6.68 27.55 33.30
C LEU A 223 7.80 26.91 32.47
N PHE A 224 9.05 26.98 32.94
CA PHE A 224 10.20 26.37 32.26
C PHE A 224 10.09 24.84 32.20
N THR A 225 9.64 24.20 33.27
CA THR A 225 9.41 22.74 33.31
C THR A 225 8.34 22.32 32.30
N PHE A 226 7.27 23.11 32.18
CA PHE A 226 6.21 22.86 31.20
C PHE A 226 6.73 22.99 29.76
N LEU A 227 7.51 24.05 29.48
CA LEU A 227 8.11 24.26 28.15
C LEU A 227 9.09 23.15 27.76
N LEU A 228 9.92 22.70 28.71
CA LEU A 228 10.81 21.56 28.49
C LEU A 228 10.01 20.29 28.17
N ARG A 229 8.96 19.99 28.94
CA ARG A 229 8.11 18.83 28.70
C ARG A 229 7.47 18.86 27.31
N ASP A 230 6.89 19.99 26.91
CA ASP A 230 6.31 20.15 25.55
C ASP A 230 7.37 19.96 24.46
N ALA A 231 8.58 20.49 24.64
CA ALA A 231 9.67 20.31 23.68
C ALA A 231 10.11 18.83 23.55
N PHE A 232 10.18 18.10 24.67
CA PHE A 232 10.48 16.67 24.66
C PHE A 232 9.37 15.84 24.00
N ASP A 233 8.11 16.13 24.33
CA ASP A 233 6.95 15.44 23.76
C ASP A 233 6.88 15.66 22.24
N ARG A 234 7.14 16.87 21.75
CA ARG A 234 7.23 17.16 20.31
C ARG A 234 8.32 16.34 19.63
N ARG A 235 9.54 16.30 20.19
CA ARG A 235 10.65 15.52 19.60
C ARG A 235 10.30 14.03 19.49
N LYS A 236 9.64 13.48 20.51
CA LYS A 236 9.21 12.08 20.51
C LYS A 236 8.18 11.79 19.43
N VAL A 237 7.18 12.67 19.26
CA VAL A 237 6.18 12.55 18.20
C VAL A 237 6.83 12.63 16.82
N THR A 238 7.76 13.55 16.61
CA THR A 238 8.47 13.69 15.33
C THR A 238 9.28 12.43 14.99
N SER A 239 10.07 11.89 15.93
CA SER A 239 10.88 10.70 15.65
C SER A 239 10.02 9.45 15.40
N GLN A 240 8.91 9.30 16.12
CA GLN A 240 7.95 8.20 15.88
C GLN A 240 7.31 8.31 14.50
N THR A 241 6.93 9.53 14.09
CA THR A 241 6.35 9.78 12.77
C THR A 241 7.34 9.46 11.65
N GLU A 242 8.62 9.83 11.81
CA GLU A 242 9.69 9.51 10.85
C GLU A 242 9.92 8.00 10.73
N ALA A 243 9.96 7.28 11.86
CA ALA A 243 10.13 5.82 11.86
C ALA A 243 8.96 5.11 11.16
N VAL A 244 7.72 5.50 11.48
CA VAL A 244 6.52 4.95 10.84
C VAL A 244 6.47 5.29 9.35
N ASN A 245 6.86 6.51 8.95
CA ASN A 245 6.89 6.89 7.54
C ASN A 245 7.93 6.08 6.75
N LEU A 246 9.09 5.78 7.34
CA LEU A 246 10.12 4.94 6.71
C LEU A 246 9.62 3.49 6.53
N GLU A 247 9.03 2.92 7.58
CA GLU A 247 8.43 1.58 7.54
C GLU A 247 7.30 1.49 6.50
N LEU A 248 6.45 2.53 6.45
CA LEU A 248 5.39 2.63 5.46
C LEU A 248 5.96 2.72 4.04
N ALA A 249 6.99 3.54 3.82
CA ALA A 249 7.63 3.67 2.51
C ALA A 249 8.23 2.32 2.02
N GLN A 250 8.86 1.56 2.91
CA GLN A 250 9.36 0.22 2.60
C GLN A 250 8.22 -0.76 2.28
N SER A 251 7.14 -0.71 3.05
CA SER A 251 5.96 -1.55 2.84
C SER A 251 5.27 -1.24 1.51
N VAL A 252 5.11 0.04 1.17
CA VAL A 252 4.54 0.48 -0.11
C VAL A 252 5.38 -0.02 -1.28
N LYS A 253 6.71 0.14 -1.21
CA LYS A 253 7.61 -0.36 -2.26
C LYS A 253 7.49 -1.87 -2.47
N SER A 254 7.46 -2.65 -1.38
CA SER A 254 7.27 -4.11 -1.44
C SER A 254 5.91 -4.49 -2.04
N LEU A 255 4.85 -3.74 -1.72
CA LEU A 255 3.53 -3.95 -2.31
C LEU A 255 3.50 -3.61 -3.80
N GLU A 256 4.16 -2.54 -4.23
CA GLU A 256 4.26 -2.15 -5.64
C GLU A 256 5.00 -3.23 -6.47
N ASP A 257 6.12 -3.75 -5.95
CA ASP A 257 6.89 -4.82 -6.59
C ASP A 257 6.04 -6.10 -6.76
N ARG A 258 5.31 -6.50 -5.70
CA ARG A 258 4.39 -7.65 -5.75
C ARG A 258 3.19 -7.43 -6.66
N ALA A 259 2.64 -6.21 -6.70
CA ALA A 259 1.54 -5.86 -7.59
C ALA A 259 1.99 -5.88 -9.06
N HIS A 260 3.21 -5.45 -9.35
CA HIS A 260 3.79 -5.52 -10.69
C HIS A 260 3.97 -6.98 -11.15
N GLU A 261 4.54 -7.85 -10.31
CA GLU A 261 4.67 -9.28 -10.60
C GLU A 261 3.30 -9.94 -10.85
N THR A 262 2.32 -9.69 -9.97
CA THR A 262 0.96 -10.23 -10.10
C THR A 262 0.30 -9.81 -11.41
N ARG A 263 0.57 -8.58 -11.89
CA ARG A 263 0.06 -8.08 -13.16
C ARG A 263 0.65 -8.83 -14.35
N ILE A 264 1.96 -9.10 -14.34
CA ILE A 264 2.63 -9.90 -15.38
C ILE A 264 2.02 -11.31 -15.44
N LEU A 265 1.87 -11.97 -14.30
CA LEU A 265 1.28 -13.31 -14.23
C LEU A 265 -0.18 -13.35 -14.69
N THR A 266 -0.96 -12.32 -14.35
CA THR A 266 -2.36 -12.22 -14.77
C THR A 266 -2.47 -12.00 -16.28
N ASN A 267 -1.63 -11.14 -16.86
CA ASN A 267 -1.59 -10.94 -18.31
C ASN A 267 -1.15 -12.22 -19.03
N ALA A 268 -0.10 -12.88 -18.54
CA ALA A 268 0.37 -14.15 -19.09
C ALA A 268 -0.74 -15.22 -19.06
N ARG A 269 -1.49 -15.33 -17.95
CA ARG A 269 -2.65 -16.24 -17.86
C ARG A 269 -3.69 -15.96 -18.94
N ASN A 270 -4.04 -14.69 -19.13
CA ASN A 270 -5.05 -14.29 -20.11
C ASN A 270 -4.58 -14.61 -21.55
N GLU A 271 -3.32 -14.30 -21.87
CA GLU A 271 -2.73 -14.62 -23.19
C GLU A 271 -2.70 -16.13 -23.45
N LEU A 272 -2.26 -16.93 -22.48
CA LEU A 272 -2.22 -18.39 -22.61
C LEU A 272 -3.61 -19.00 -22.81
N GLN A 273 -4.66 -18.41 -22.22
CA GLN A 273 -6.05 -18.87 -22.39
C GLN A 273 -6.64 -18.56 -23.77
N LEU A 274 -6.08 -17.58 -24.49
CA LEU A 274 -6.53 -17.22 -25.84
C LEU A 274 -5.89 -18.09 -26.94
N CYS A 275 -4.84 -18.85 -26.60
CA CYS A 275 -4.12 -19.67 -27.58
C CYS A 275 -4.97 -20.87 -28.03
N VAL A 276 -4.99 -21.11 -29.34
CA VAL A 276 -5.75 -22.22 -29.96
C VAL A 276 -4.87 -23.37 -30.43
N ASP A 277 -3.59 -23.10 -30.64
CA ASP A 277 -2.58 -24.08 -31.03
C ASP A 277 -1.37 -24.02 -30.08
N VAL A 278 -0.60 -25.10 -30.11
CA VAL A 278 0.52 -25.29 -29.18
C VAL A 278 1.69 -24.37 -29.51
N ASP A 279 1.91 -24.01 -30.78
CA ASP A 279 3.02 -23.15 -31.20
C ASP A 279 2.80 -21.69 -30.78
N GLN A 280 1.56 -21.20 -30.90
CA GLN A 280 1.13 -19.91 -30.37
C GLN A 280 1.33 -19.86 -28.86
N LEU A 281 0.96 -20.94 -28.17
CA LEU A 281 1.13 -21.04 -26.73
C LEU A 281 2.61 -21.02 -26.31
N TYR A 282 3.50 -21.71 -27.03
CA TYR A 282 4.93 -21.65 -26.78
C TYR A 282 5.48 -20.23 -26.92
N ARG A 283 5.13 -19.51 -27.99
CA ARG A 283 5.55 -18.11 -28.19
C ARG A 283 5.06 -17.20 -27.05
N ALA A 284 3.79 -17.34 -26.66
CA ALA A 284 3.21 -16.55 -25.58
C ALA A 284 3.86 -16.84 -24.21
N ALA A 285 4.14 -18.11 -23.91
CA ALA A 285 4.82 -18.53 -22.69
C ALA A 285 6.26 -17.97 -22.62
N VAL A 286 7.02 -18.10 -23.71
CA VAL A 286 8.40 -17.59 -23.81
C VAL A 286 8.45 -16.08 -23.65
N ALA A 287 7.55 -15.34 -24.31
CA ALA A 287 7.45 -13.89 -24.15
C ALA A 287 7.10 -13.49 -22.71
N SER A 288 6.17 -14.21 -22.08
CA SER A 288 5.77 -13.97 -20.68
C SER A 288 6.90 -14.24 -19.70
N LEU A 289 7.69 -15.29 -19.93
CA LEU A 289 8.89 -15.60 -19.14
C LEU A 289 9.94 -14.49 -19.28
N GLY A 290 10.19 -13.99 -20.49
CA GLY A 290 11.09 -12.87 -20.72
C GLY A 290 10.68 -11.58 -19.98
N HIS A 291 9.38 -11.29 -19.91
CA HIS A 291 8.86 -10.16 -19.11
C HIS A 291 8.94 -10.40 -17.60
N LEU A 292 8.80 -11.65 -17.16
CA LEU A 292 8.87 -12.00 -15.74
C LEU A 292 10.30 -11.96 -15.21
N ILE A 293 11.30 -12.27 -16.01
CA ILE A 293 12.72 -12.24 -15.62
C ILE A 293 13.56 -11.47 -16.65
N PRO A 294 13.40 -10.14 -16.75
CA PRO A 294 14.14 -9.31 -17.70
C PRO A 294 15.65 -9.35 -17.45
N GLY A 295 16.44 -9.24 -18.52
CA GLY A 295 17.91 -9.28 -18.44
C GLY A 295 18.48 -10.69 -18.25
N THR A 296 17.64 -11.72 -18.31
CA THR A 296 18.04 -13.13 -18.39
C THR A 296 17.91 -13.64 -19.83
N ALA A 297 18.46 -14.83 -20.08
CA ALA A 297 18.23 -15.55 -21.32
C ALA A 297 17.88 -17.00 -20.99
N GLY A 298 17.02 -17.62 -21.79
CA GLY A 298 16.58 -18.98 -21.50
C GLY A 298 15.70 -19.57 -22.59
N SER A 299 15.32 -20.82 -22.37
CA SER A 299 14.52 -21.59 -23.31
C SER A 299 13.47 -22.42 -22.61
N LEU A 300 12.29 -22.49 -23.23
CA LEU A 300 11.25 -23.44 -22.88
C LEU A 300 11.49 -24.72 -23.68
N CYS A 301 11.45 -25.86 -23.00
CA CYS A 301 11.78 -27.15 -23.58
C CYS A 301 10.69 -28.18 -23.27
N MET A 302 10.35 -29.04 -24.24
CA MET A 302 9.26 -30.00 -24.16
C MET A 302 9.75 -31.43 -24.34
N ILE A 303 9.24 -32.34 -23.52
CA ILE A 303 9.56 -33.77 -23.63
C ILE A 303 8.68 -34.37 -24.73
N ASN A 304 9.30 -35.13 -25.64
CA ASN A 304 8.58 -35.78 -26.73
C ASN A 304 7.72 -36.97 -26.23
N ASN A 305 6.86 -37.51 -27.10
CA ASN A 305 5.96 -38.62 -26.74
C ASN A 305 6.71 -39.89 -26.29
N SER A 306 7.93 -40.12 -26.78
CA SER A 306 8.76 -41.25 -26.37
C SER A 306 9.38 -41.08 -24.98
N ARG A 307 9.23 -39.91 -24.34
CA ARG A 307 9.79 -39.56 -23.01
C ARG A 307 11.31 -39.63 -22.86
N HIS A 308 12.03 -39.76 -23.98
CA HIS A 308 13.48 -39.91 -23.99
C HIS A 308 14.20 -38.71 -24.59
N LEU A 309 13.50 -37.91 -25.40
CA LEU A 309 14.05 -36.72 -26.02
C LEU A 309 13.32 -35.48 -25.53
N VAL A 310 14.06 -34.38 -25.51
CA VAL A 310 13.59 -33.04 -25.22
C VAL A 310 13.86 -32.18 -26.44
N GLU A 311 12.89 -31.36 -26.79
CA GLU A 311 12.96 -30.39 -27.88
C GLU A 311 12.90 -28.96 -27.31
N SER A 312 13.73 -28.05 -27.82
CA SER A 312 13.61 -26.63 -27.49
C SER A 312 12.53 -25.98 -28.37
N VAL A 313 11.44 -25.51 -27.74
CA VAL A 313 10.27 -24.99 -28.46
C VAL A 313 10.24 -23.47 -28.58
N GLY A 314 11.14 -22.79 -27.87
CA GLY A 314 11.31 -21.35 -27.98
C GLY A 314 12.26 -20.80 -26.92
N SER A 315 12.76 -19.60 -27.16
CA SER A 315 13.79 -18.97 -26.33
C SER A 315 13.65 -17.45 -26.25
N TRP A 316 14.18 -16.86 -25.18
CA TRP A 316 14.25 -15.41 -24.97
C TRP A 316 15.66 -14.99 -24.56
N GLY A 317 15.98 -13.70 -24.73
CA GLY A 317 17.27 -13.12 -24.39
C GLY A 317 18.17 -12.93 -25.61
N THR A 318 19.49 -12.97 -25.42
CA THR A 318 20.48 -12.71 -26.49
C THR A 318 20.70 -13.93 -27.38
N GLU A 319 20.95 -13.72 -28.67
CA GLU A 319 21.19 -14.81 -29.66
C GLU A 319 22.28 -15.80 -29.23
N VAL A 320 23.34 -15.30 -28.58
CA VAL A 320 24.44 -16.14 -28.10
C VAL A 320 23.99 -17.09 -26.98
N ALA A 321 23.11 -16.61 -26.09
CA ALA A 321 22.60 -17.43 -25.00
C ALA A 321 21.54 -18.44 -25.48
N THR A 322 20.74 -18.07 -26.48
CA THR A 322 19.71 -18.97 -27.04
C THR A 322 20.30 -20.06 -27.94
N ALA A 323 21.45 -19.83 -28.58
CA ALA A 323 22.16 -20.82 -29.40
C ALA A 323 22.90 -21.93 -28.60
N ARG A 324 22.91 -21.87 -27.25
CA ARG A 324 23.63 -22.85 -26.41
C ARG A 324 22.94 -24.20 -26.30
N LEU A 325 21.63 -24.26 -26.54
CA LEU A 325 20.85 -25.51 -26.49
C LEU A 325 20.71 -26.07 -27.92
N PRO A 326 20.94 -27.38 -28.13
CA PRO A 326 20.58 -28.02 -29.38
C PRO A 326 19.06 -28.10 -29.52
N GLU A 327 18.57 -28.22 -30.75
CA GLU A 327 17.14 -28.37 -31.02
C GLU A 327 16.56 -29.59 -30.29
N VAL A 328 17.30 -30.71 -30.26
CA VAL A 328 16.88 -31.96 -29.62
C VAL A 328 18.02 -32.57 -28.79
N PHE A 329 17.72 -33.04 -27.57
CA PHE A 329 18.67 -33.72 -26.68
C PHE A 329 17.98 -34.74 -25.76
N ALA A 330 18.75 -35.63 -25.11
CA ALA A 330 18.19 -36.68 -24.24
C ALA A 330 17.73 -36.14 -22.88
N THR A 331 16.66 -36.69 -22.29
CA THR A 331 16.15 -36.25 -20.97
C THR A 331 17.17 -36.40 -19.84
N GLN A 332 18.05 -37.40 -19.93
CA GLN A 332 19.07 -37.70 -18.91
C GLN A 332 20.20 -36.67 -18.83
N THR A 333 20.39 -35.83 -19.86
CA THR A 333 21.44 -34.81 -19.85
C THR A 333 21.06 -33.57 -19.02
N CYS A 334 19.79 -33.44 -18.61
CA CYS A 334 19.33 -32.39 -17.71
C CYS A 334 19.26 -32.85 -16.25
N CYS A 335 20.11 -32.28 -15.40
CA CYS A 335 20.10 -32.57 -13.97
C CYS A 335 18.80 -32.12 -13.27
N GLY A 336 18.15 -31.05 -13.75
CA GLY A 336 16.87 -30.59 -13.21
C GLY A 336 15.74 -31.59 -13.47
N LEU A 337 15.70 -32.19 -14.66
CA LEU A 337 14.77 -33.26 -14.98
C LEU A 337 15.03 -34.52 -14.14
N ARG A 338 16.30 -34.93 -14.02
CA ARG A 338 16.70 -36.08 -13.19
C ARG A 338 16.33 -35.90 -11.71
N ALA A 339 16.44 -34.68 -11.21
CA ALA A 339 16.10 -34.35 -9.82
C ALA A 339 14.59 -34.17 -9.58
N GLY A 340 13.78 -33.97 -10.63
CA GLY A 340 12.35 -33.67 -10.51
C GLY A 340 12.03 -32.37 -9.77
N SER A 341 13.02 -31.48 -9.58
CA SER A 341 12.88 -30.22 -8.84
C SER A 341 13.76 -29.11 -9.43
N PRO A 342 13.43 -27.82 -9.16
CA PRO A 342 14.29 -26.70 -9.56
C PRO A 342 15.73 -26.89 -9.11
N ARG A 343 16.68 -26.80 -10.05
CA ARG A 343 18.11 -27.01 -9.75
C ARG A 343 18.98 -25.89 -10.30
N TRP A 344 19.69 -25.23 -9.41
CA TRP A 344 20.76 -24.30 -9.74
C TRP A 344 22.08 -25.02 -10.02
N ARG A 345 22.79 -24.59 -11.06
CA ARG A 345 24.26 -24.72 -11.16
C ARG A 345 24.85 -23.35 -10.85
N ARG A 346 25.70 -23.29 -9.81
CA ARG A 346 26.48 -22.11 -9.43
C ARG A 346 27.76 -22.56 -8.74
N PRO A 347 28.91 -21.89 -8.95
CA PRO A 347 30.15 -22.22 -8.24
C PRO A 347 29.95 -22.22 -6.73
N GLY A 348 30.46 -23.25 -6.05
CA GLY A 348 30.36 -23.39 -4.60
C GLY A 348 29.00 -23.87 -4.07
N LEU A 349 27.96 -23.93 -4.90
CA LEU A 349 26.66 -24.52 -4.56
C LEU A 349 26.44 -25.85 -5.27
N SER A 350 26.77 -25.94 -6.56
CA SER A 350 26.64 -27.17 -7.33
C SER A 350 27.60 -27.19 -8.51
N GLU A 351 28.55 -28.14 -8.47
CA GLU A 351 29.60 -28.32 -9.48
C GLU A 351 29.18 -29.22 -10.65
N ILE A 352 28.07 -29.95 -10.51
CA ILE A 352 27.58 -30.87 -11.55
C ILE A 352 26.89 -30.05 -12.64
N HIS A 353 27.42 -30.13 -13.86
CA HIS A 353 26.84 -29.49 -15.03
C HIS A 353 25.77 -30.38 -15.68
N CYS A 354 24.92 -29.76 -16.48
CA CYS A 354 24.07 -30.48 -17.40
C CYS A 354 24.84 -30.69 -18.71
N ASP A 355 24.62 -31.82 -19.36
CA ASP A 355 25.30 -32.20 -20.60
C ASP A 355 24.45 -31.90 -21.84
N HIS A 356 23.40 -31.07 -21.71
CA HIS A 356 22.49 -30.72 -22.79
C HIS A 356 22.92 -29.49 -23.60
N PHE A 357 24.15 -29.00 -23.45
CA PHE A 357 24.61 -27.82 -24.17
C PHE A 357 25.41 -28.19 -25.42
N SER A 358 25.24 -27.44 -26.52
CA SER A 358 25.98 -27.60 -27.77
C SER A 358 27.43 -27.08 -27.71
N GLY A 359 27.92 -26.75 -26.52
CA GLY A 359 29.23 -26.14 -26.29
C GLY A 359 29.54 -25.96 -24.79
N ALA A 360 30.32 -24.94 -24.44
CA ALA A 360 30.66 -24.67 -23.05
C ALA A 360 29.42 -24.29 -22.22
N ALA A 361 29.16 -25.10 -21.20
CA ALA A 361 28.06 -24.87 -20.26
C ALA A 361 28.27 -23.53 -19.51
N PRO A 362 27.20 -22.78 -19.23
CA PRO A 362 27.30 -21.53 -18.49
C PRO A 362 27.66 -21.77 -17.01
N GLU A 363 28.28 -20.75 -16.41
CA GLU A 363 28.66 -20.77 -15.00
C GLU A 363 27.45 -20.67 -14.06
N VAL A 364 26.39 -19.96 -14.43
CA VAL A 364 25.25 -19.75 -13.53
C VAL A 364 23.96 -19.92 -14.30
N TYR A 365 23.24 -21.00 -14.02
CA TYR A 365 21.96 -21.29 -14.66
C TYR A 365 21.03 -22.11 -13.75
N LEU A 366 19.76 -22.13 -14.11
CA LEU A 366 18.69 -22.82 -13.40
C LEU A 366 17.86 -23.64 -14.39
N CYS A 367 17.63 -24.92 -14.05
CA CYS A 367 16.69 -25.77 -14.76
C CYS A 367 15.48 -26.05 -13.86
N ILE A 368 14.27 -25.77 -14.34
CA ILE A 368 13.01 -25.98 -13.60
C ILE A 368 12.13 -26.97 -14.37
N PRO A 369 11.82 -28.15 -13.82
CA PRO A 369 10.88 -29.05 -14.46
C PRO A 369 9.48 -28.44 -14.49
N MET A 370 8.79 -28.62 -15.61
CA MET A 370 7.42 -28.19 -15.83
C MET A 370 6.50 -29.41 -15.72
N VAL A 371 5.61 -29.38 -14.74
CA VAL A 371 4.73 -30.51 -14.40
C VAL A 371 3.29 -30.16 -14.72
N ALA A 372 2.58 -31.07 -15.39
CA ALA A 372 1.14 -30.98 -15.60
C ALA A 372 0.51 -32.32 -15.21
N GLN A 373 -0.58 -32.29 -14.45
CA GLN A 373 -1.31 -33.49 -14.01
C GLN A 373 -0.44 -34.57 -13.34
N GLY A 374 0.62 -34.16 -12.63
CA GLY A 374 1.55 -35.08 -11.95
C GLY A 374 2.66 -35.64 -12.84
N GLU A 375 2.69 -35.31 -14.12
CA GLU A 375 3.75 -35.73 -15.05
C GLU A 375 4.63 -34.55 -15.46
N THR A 376 5.95 -34.77 -15.56
CA THR A 376 6.85 -33.77 -16.13
C THR A 376 6.70 -33.80 -17.64
N ILE A 377 6.21 -32.71 -18.22
CA ILE A 377 5.96 -32.59 -19.67
C ILE A 377 7.06 -31.80 -20.38
N GLY A 378 7.90 -31.10 -19.63
CA GLY A 378 8.93 -30.22 -20.15
C GLY A 378 9.80 -29.65 -19.05
N PHE A 379 10.65 -28.69 -19.40
CA PHE A 379 11.38 -27.90 -18.42
C PHE A 379 11.73 -26.51 -18.97
N LEU A 380 12.02 -25.61 -18.05
CA LEU A 380 12.57 -24.29 -18.32
C LEU A 380 14.07 -24.30 -18.04
N TYR A 381 14.85 -23.82 -18.99
CA TYR A 381 16.24 -23.42 -18.78
C TYR A 381 16.33 -21.89 -18.70
N THR A 382 17.06 -21.35 -17.73
CA THR A 382 17.40 -19.92 -17.67
C THR A 382 18.84 -19.71 -17.20
N GLU A 383 19.57 -18.87 -17.91
CA GLU A 383 20.91 -18.40 -17.59
C GLU A 383 20.86 -17.07 -16.83
N ALA A 384 21.72 -16.95 -15.82
CA ALA A 384 21.82 -15.76 -14.98
C ALA A 384 23.25 -15.21 -15.04
N PRO A 385 23.60 -14.44 -16.09
CA PRO A 385 24.98 -14.01 -16.34
C PRO A 385 25.50 -12.97 -15.34
N THR A 386 24.61 -12.32 -14.57
CA THR A 386 24.98 -11.29 -13.59
C THR A 386 24.47 -11.64 -12.19
N PRO A 387 25.12 -11.14 -11.12
CA PRO A 387 24.59 -11.29 -9.76
C PRO A 387 23.19 -10.70 -9.58
N ALA A 388 22.86 -9.64 -10.32
CA ALA A 388 21.51 -9.06 -10.32
C ALA A 388 20.46 -10.01 -10.90
N ALA A 389 20.79 -10.72 -11.99
CA ALA A 389 19.91 -11.74 -12.58
C ALA A 389 19.66 -12.90 -11.62
N VAL A 390 20.68 -13.31 -10.85
CA VAL A 390 20.56 -14.33 -9.80
C VAL A 390 19.52 -13.91 -8.75
N VAL A 391 19.66 -12.72 -8.18
CA VAL A 391 18.74 -12.19 -7.17
C VAL A 391 17.31 -12.07 -7.73
N LEU A 392 17.17 -11.60 -8.98
CA LEU A 392 15.88 -11.46 -9.63
C LEU A 392 15.15 -12.80 -9.80
N ILE A 393 15.84 -13.83 -10.28
CA ILE A 393 15.24 -15.17 -10.46
C ILE A 393 14.86 -15.75 -9.09
N GLU A 394 15.67 -15.56 -8.05
CA GLU A 394 15.33 -16.03 -6.70
C GLU A 394 14.09 -15.33 -6.13
N GLN A 395 14.01 -14.01 -6.27
CA GLN A 395 12.85 -13.22 -5.83
C GLN A 395 11.57 -13.61 -6.56
N ARG A 396 11.68 -13.99 -7.84
CA ARG A 396 10.53 -14.33 -8.70
C ARG A 396 10.35 -15.83 -8.92
N LEU A 397 11.05 -16.70 -8.19
CA LEU A 397 11.05 -18.14 -8.43
C LEU A 397 9.64 -18.73 -8.34
N GLU A 398 8.84 -18.27 -7.36
CA GLU A 398 7.47 -18.74 -7.20
C GLU A 398 6.57 -18.27 -8.35
N GLY A 399 6.69 -17.01 -8.79
CA GLY A 399 6.02 -16.51 -9.99
C GLY A 399 6.40 -17.31 -11.24
N ILE A 400 7.68 -17.66 -11.42
CA ILE A 400 8.16 -18.48 -12.54
C ILE A 400 7.51 -19.86 -12.48
N ARG A 401 7.47 -20.50 -11.30
CA ARG A 401 6.83 -21.81 -11.11
C ARG A 401 5.34 -21.75 -11.42
N GLN A 402 4.64 -20.70 -10.99
CA GLN A 402 3.23 -20.50 -11.29
C GLN A 402 3.00 -20.33 -12.80
N LEU A 403 3.82 -19.55 -13.49
CA LEU A 403 3.74 -19.39 -14.94
C LEU A 403 3.98 -20.72 -15.66
N LEU A 404 5.02 -21.48 -15.28
CA LEU A 404 5.28 -22.80 -15.85
C LEU A 404 4.14 -23.80 -15.57
N GLN A 405 3.52 -23.74 -14.40
CA GLN A 405 2.35 -24.57 -14.09
C GLN A 405 1.16 -24.21 -14.99
N LEU A 406 0.90 -22.92 -15.20
CA LEU A 406 -0.16 -22.44 -16.10
C LEU A 406 0.11 -22.86 -17.55
N THR A 407 1.34 -22.65 -18.03
CA THR A 407 1.78 -23.08 -19.35
C THR A 407 1.61 -24.59 -19.50
N GLY A 408 2.08 -25.38 -18.54
CA GLY A 408 1.99 -26.84 -18.63
C GLY A 408 0.56 -27.35 -18.65
N MET A 409 -0.33 -26.78 -17.83
CA MET A 409 -1.76 -27.12 -17.86
C MET A 409 -2.44 -26.75 -19.18
N ALA A 410 -2.09 -25.59 -19.76
CA ALA A 410 -2.65 -25.16 -21.03
C ALA A 410 -2.18 -26.05 -22.19
N ILE A 411 -0.90 -26.44 -22.22
CA ILE A 411 -0.36 -27.43 -23.19
C ILE A 411 -1.13 -28.75 -23.08
N ALA A 412 -1.23 -29.31 -21.88
CA ALA A 412 -1.91 -30.57 -21.65
C ALA A 412 -3.39 -30.51 -22.09
N SER A 413 -4.06 -29.39 -21.84
CA SER A 413 -5.46 -29.18 -22.27
C SER A 413 -5.59 -29.11 -23.79
N LEU A 414 -4.70 -28.40 -24.50
CA LEU A 414 -4.72 -28.32 -25.95
C LEU A 414 -4.44 -29.68 -26.59
N GLN A 415 -3.41 -30.38 -26.11
CA GLN A 415 -3.08 -31.73 -26.59
C GLN A 415 -4.22 -32.73 -26.37
N LEU A 416 -4.89 -32.68 -25.20
CA LEU A 416 -6.06 -33.51 -24.93
C LEU A 416 -7.20 -33.17 -25.86
N ARG A 417 -7.48 -31.89 -26.09
CA ARG A 417 -8.53 -31.45 -27.02
C ARG A 417 -8.25 -31.94 -28.44
N THR A 418 -7.04 -31.77 -28.96
CA THR A 418 -6.65 -32.28 -30.28
C THR A 418 -6.78 -33.80 -30.35
N LYS A 419 -6.42 -34.52 -29.28
CA LYS A 419 -6.60 -35.98 -29.20
C LYS A 419 -8.07 -36.38 -29.24
N LEU A 420 -8.92 -35.69 -28.49
CA LEU A 420 -10.37 -35.94 -28.47
C LEU A 420 -11.02 -35.59 -29.83
N GLU A 421 -10.61 -34.49 -30.45
CA GLU A 421 -11.06 -34.10 -31.80
C GLU A 421 -10.67 -35.19 -32.81
N ASN A 422 -9.42 -35.68 -32.78
CA ASN A 422 -8.97 -36.77 -33.65
C ASN A 422 -9.71 -38.09 -33.41
N GLN A 423 -10.02 -38.42 -32.15
CA GLN A 423 -10.82 -39.58 -31.79
C GLN A 423 -12.31 -39.42 -32.18
N SER A 424 -12.80 -38.19 -32.29
CA SER A 424 -14.18 -37.86 -32.66
C SER A 424 -14.42 -37.93 -34.18
N ILE A 425 -13.38 -37.83 -35.01
CA ILE A 425 -13.53 -37.82 -36.50
C ILE A 425 -13.02 -39.08 -37.20
N ARG A 426 -12.28 -39.97 -36.52
CA ARG A 426 -11.74 -41.22 -37.09
C ARG A 426 -12.32 -42.46 -36.42
N ASP A 427 -12.44 -43.54 -37.17
CA ASP A 427 -12.78 -44.86 -36.64
C ASP A 427 -11.56 -45.49 -35.94
N ALA A 428 -11.74 -45.92 -34.69
CA ALA A 428 -10.65 -46.40 -33.84
C ALA A 428 -10.00 -47.71 -34.31
N LEU A 429 -10.72 -48.53 -35.10
CA LEU A 429 -10.19 -49.81 -35.58
C LEU A 429 -9.37 -49.64 -36.85
N THR A 430 -9.88 -48.86 -37.81
CA THR A 430 -9.35 -48.75 -39.17
C THR A 430 -8.52 -47.50 -39.42
N GLY A 431 -8.65 -46.47 -38.58
CA GLY A 431 -7.97 -45.18 -38.75
C GLY A 431 -8.54 -44.30 -39.88
N LEU A 432 -9.53 -44.80 -40.63
CA LEU A 432 -10.28 -44.02 -41.62
C LEU A 432 -11.15 -42.97 -40.94
N PHE A 433 -11.71 -42.03 -41.71
CA PHE A 433 -12.73 -41.14 -41.17
C PHE A 433 -13.97 -41.93 -40.73
N ASN A 434 -14.70 -41.41 -39.76
CA ASN A 434 -15.97 -42.01 -39.36
C ASN A 434 -17.15 -41.41 -40.15
N ARG A 435 -18.30 -42.07 -40.05
CA ARG A 435 -19.54 -41.67 -40.74
C ARG A 435 -19.91 -40.20 -40.53
N HIS A 436 -19.72 -39.67 -39.31
CA HIS A 436 -20.07 -38.29 -39.00
C HIS A 436 -19.20 -37.30 -39.77
N PHE A 437 -17.88 -37.51 -39.80
CA PHE A 437 -16.98 -36.67 -40.58
C PHE A 437 -17.26 -36.75 -42.08
N MET A 438 -17.54 -37.95 -42.61
CA MET A 438 -17.86 -38.14 -44.03
C MET A 438 -19.07 -37.31 -44.45
N GLN A 439 -20.14 -37.27 -43.66
CA GLN A 439 -21.34 -36.51 -43.98
C GLN A 439 -21.03 -35.01 -44.11
N ILE A 440 -20.29 -34.45 -43.14
CA ILE A 440 -19.84 -33.05 -43.18
C ILE A 440 -18.95 -32.79 -44.40
N ALA A 441 -18.05 -33.71 -44.70
CA ALA A 441 -17.12 -33.55 -45.81
C ALA A 441 -17.82 -33.67 -47.18
N LEU A 442 -18.80 -34.55 -47.33
CA LEU A 442 -19.60 -34.71 -48.54
C LEU A 442 -20.36 -33.43 -48.87
N GLU A 443 -21.03 -32.83 -47.89
CA GLU A 443 -21.73 -31.55 -48.08
C GLU A 443 -20.79 -30.44 -48.54
N ARG A 444 -19.59 -30.38 -47.93
CA ARG A 444 -18.55 -29.41 -48.32
C ARG A 444 -18.07 -29.64 -49.76
N GLU A 445 -17.74 -30.88 -50.12
CA GLU A 445 -17.23 -31.19 -51.46
C GLU A 445 -18.30 -31.01 -52.55
N LEU A 446 -19.57 -31.29 -52.24
CA LEU A 446 -20.70 -30.97 -53.14
C LEU A 446 -20.83 -29.46 -53.37
N ALA A 447 -20.73 -28.65 -52.32
CA ALA A 447 -20.76 -27.20 -52.46
C ALA A 447 -19.57 -26.67 -53.28
N LEU A 448 -18.39 -27.29 -53.17
CA LEU A 448 -17.22 -26.96 -53.98
C LEU A 448 -17.39 -27.39 -55.44
N ALA A 449 -17.85 -28.62 -55.68
CA ALA A 449 -18.13 -29.15 -57.00
C ALA A 449 -19.17 -28.30 -57.75
N GLN A 450 -20.25 -27.89 -57.07
CA GLN A 450 -21.26 -26.99 -57.62
C GLN A 450 -20.68 -25.64 -58.05
N ARG A 451 -19.84 -25.03 -57.20
CA ARG A 451 -19.21 -23.72 -57.49
C ARG A 451 -18.21 -23.79 -58.64
N ARG A 452 -17.48 -24.89 -58.74
CA ARG A 452 -16.43 -25.09 -59.76
C ARG A 452 -16.95 -25.73 -61.04
N GLN A 453 -18.21 -26.19 -61.04
CA GLN A 453 -18.80 -27.01 -62.10
C GLN A 453 -18.02 -28.31 -62.36
N ASN A 454 -17.48 -28.90 -61.28
CA ASN A 454 -16.76 -30.17 -61.35
C ASN A 454 -17.68 -31.35 -61.00
N GLN A 455 -17.23 -32.55 -61.36
CA GLN A 455 -17.89 -33.80 -61.01
C GLN A 455 -17.26 -34.40 -59.76
N LEU A 456 -18.04 -35.20 -59.04
CA LEU A 456 -17.60 -35.94 -57.85
C LEU A 456 -18.24 -37.32 -57.86
N ALA A 457 -17.53 -38.33 -57.36
CA ALA A 457 -18.08 -39.66 -57.16
C ALA A 457 -18.25 -39.96 -55.67
N VAL A 458 -19.33 -40.65 -55.33
CA VAL A 458 -19.57 -41.26 -54.02
C VAL A 458 -19.61 -42.76 -54.22
N MET A 459 -18.76 -43.48 -53.48
CA MET A 459 -18.70 -44.94 -53.50
C MET A 459 -19.21 -45.47 -52.17
N MET A 460 -20.09 -46.47 -52.23
CA MET A 460 -20.46 -47.32 -51.10
C MET A 460 -19.84 -48.69 -51.32
N LEU A 461 -19.11 -49.18 -50.32
CA LEU A 461 -18.34 -50.42 -50.40
C LEU A 461 -18.68 -51.32 -49.22
N ASP A 462 -18.70 -52.63 -49.45
CA ASP A 462 -18.95 -53.61 -48.38
C ASP A 462 -18.14 -54.88 -48.60
N VAL A 463 -17.55 -55.37 -47.51
CA VAL A 463 -16.71 -56.56 -47.52
C VAL A 463 -17.59 -57.81 -47.64
N ASP A 464 -17.45 -58.49 -48.76
CA ASP A 464 -18.31 -59.61 -49.11
C ASP A 464 -18.10 -60.79 -48.15
N HIS A 465 -19.23 -61.32 -47.65
CA HIS A 465 -19.26 -62.46 -46.74
C HIS A 465 -18.50 -62.27 -45.41
N PHE A 466 -18.29 -61.03 -44.96
CA PHE A 466 -17.52 -60.73 -43.75
C PHE A 466 -18.07 -61.44 -42.49
N LYS A 467 -19.39 -61.46 -42.29
CA LYS A 467 -20.00 -62.23 -41.19
C LYS A 467 -19.60 -63.72 -41.20
N ARG A 468 -19.62 -64.37 -42.37
CA ARG A 468 -19.24 -65.79 -42.50
C ARG A 468 -17.75 -66.00 -42.19
N PHE A 469 -16.91 -65.04 -42.55
CA PHE A 469 -15.50 -65.06 -42.18
C PHE A 469 -15.31 -64.92 -40.67
N ASN A 470 -16.00 -63.98 -40.03
CA ASN A 470 -15.99 -63.81 -38.57
C ASN A 470 -16.49 -65.04 -37.83
N ASP A 471 -17.57 -65.67 -38.30
CA ASP A 471 -18.12 -66.88 -37.70
C ASP A 471 -17.14 -68.07 -37.79
N ARG A 472 -16.26 -68.08 -38.80
CA ARG A 472 -15.26 -69.15 -39.02
C ARG A 472 -13.94 -68.91 -38.30
N PHE A 473 -13.45 -67.68 -38.27
CA PHE A 473 -12.08 -67.35 -37.80
C PHE A 473 -12.05 -66.46 -36.55
N GLY A 474 -13.23 -66.02 -36.07
CA GLY A 474 -13.38 -65.18 -34.90
C GLY A 474 -13.20 -63.68 -35.18
N HIS A 475 -13.74 -62.85 -34.28
CA HIS A 475 -13.67 -61.39 -34.39
C HIS A 475 -12.27 -60.79 -34.53
N PRO A 476 -11.21 -61.29 -33.85
CA PRO A 476 -9.86 -60.75 -34.02
C PRO A 476 -9.32 -60.88 -35.46
N ALA A 477 -9.68 -61.95 -36.17
CA ALA A 477 -9.32 -62.14 -37.56
C ALA A 477 -10.10 -61.17 -38.47
N GLY A 478 -11.39 -60.94 -38.18
CA GLY A 478 -12.20 -59.90 -38.84
C GLY A 478 -11.63 -58.51 -38.69
N ASP A 479 -11.21 -58.14 -37.48
CA ASP A 479 -10.57 -56.86 -37.20
C ASP A 479 -9.29 -56.66 -38.02
N ALA A 480 -8.51 -57.74 -38.20
CA ALA A 480 -7.34 -57.72 -39.08
C ALA A 480 -7.73 -57.51 -40.56
N VAL A 481 -8.82 -58.15 -41.01
CA VAL A 481 -9.37 -57.94 -42.36
C VAL A 481 -9.74 -56.48 -42.58
N LEU A 482 -10.51 -55.88 -41.67
CA LEU A 482 -10.95 -54.48 -41.78
C LEU A 482 -9.76 -53.50 -41.78
N LYS A 483 -8.72 -53.77 -40.99
CA LYS A 483 -7.48 -52.97 -41.00
C LYS A 483 -6.73 -53.06 -42.33
N ALA A 484 -6.64 -54.25 -42.93
CA ALA A 484 -5.95 -54.40 -44.21
C ALA A 484 -6.75 -53.78 -45.36
N VAL A 485 -8.08 -53.94 -45.36
CA VAL A 485 -8.98 -53.26 -46.30
C VAL A 485 -8.79 -51.74 -46.22
N ALA A 486 -8.76 -51.18 -45.01
CA ALA A 486 -8.51 -49.76 -44.80
C ALA A 486 -7.14 -49.30 -45.32
N ALA A 487 -6.10 -50.10 -45.11
CA ALA A 487 -4.76 -49.83 -45.65
C ALA A 487 -4.74 -49.83 -47.18
N VAL A 488 -5.50 -50.73 -47.83
CA VAL A 488 -5.67 -50.72 -49.29
C VAL A 488 -6.32 -49.43 -49.75
N PHE A 489 -7.36 -48.95 -49.07
CA PHE A 489 -7.99 -47.68 -49.43
C PHE A 489 -6.99 -46.53 -49.34
N GLN A 490 -6.27 -46.41 -48.23
CA GLN A 490 -5.27 -45.34 -48.05
C GLN A 490 -4.16 -45.36 -49.10
N ALA A 491 -3.72 -46.56 -49.54
CA ALA A 491 -2.75 -46.70 -50.61
C ALA A 491 -3.32 -46.46 -52.02
N SER A 492 -4.64 -46.63 -52.16
CA SER A 492 -5.33 -46.59 -53.46
C SER A 492 -6.04 -45.27 -53.73
N ILE A 493 -6.05 -44.30 -52.82
CA ILE A 493 -6.72 -43.00 -53.01
C ILE A 493 -5.72 -41.85 -52.94
N ARG A 494 -6.11 -40.68 -53.47
CA ARG A 494 -5.31 -39.44 -53.43
C ARG A 494 -5.48 -38.71 -52.09
N ALA A 495 -4.66 -37.69 -51.86
CA ALA A 495 -4.70 -36.91 -50.61
C ALA A 495 -6.02 -36.14 -50.42
N GLU A 496 -6.64 -35.74 -51.53
CA GLU A 496 -7.93 -35.06 -51.58
C GLU A 496 -9.14 -36.00 -51.47
N ASP A 497 -8.95 -37.31 -51.62
CA ASP A 497 -10.00 -38.31 -51.53
C ASP A 497 -10.31 -38.64 -50.07
N ILE A 498 -11.56 -38.98 -49.78
CA ILE A 498 -12.03 -39.17 -48.40
C ILE A 498 -12.55 -40.59 -48.24
N ALA A 499 -11.74 -41.45 -47.61
CA ALA A 499 -12.16 -42.79 -47.21
C ALA A 499 -12.67 -42.81 -45.77
N CYS A 500 -13.83 -43.44 -45.59
CA CYS A 500 -14.57 -43.49 -44.34
C CYS A 500 -15.07 -44.91 -44.05
N ARG A 501 -15.05 -45.31 -42.77
CA ARG A 501 -15.81 -46.46 -42.30
C ARG A 501 -17.24 -46.02 -41.98
N TYR A 502 -18.18 -46.48 -42.78
CA TYR A 502 -19.58 -46.09 -42.71
C TYR A 502 -20.37 -46.91 -41.67
N GLY A 503 -20.05 -48.20 -41.58
CA GLY A 503 -20.70 -49.17 -40.70
C GLY A 503 -19.74 -50.24 -40.17
N GLY A 504 -20.27 -51.41 -39.80
CA GLY A 504 -19.45 -52.52 -39.28
C GLY A 504 -18.43 -53.03 -40.29
N GLU A 505 -18.91 -53.42 -41.48
CA GLU A 505 -18.12 -53.92 -42.62
C GLU A 505 -18.29 -53.05 -43.88
N GLU A 506 -18.96 -51.91 -43.71
CA GLU A 506 -19.32 -50.96 -44.77
C GLU A 506 -18.38 -49.76 -44.76
N PHE A 507 -17.98 -49.33 -45.93
CA PHE A 507 -17.10 -48.20 -46.16
C PHE A 507 -17.70 -47.26 -47.21
N SER A 508 -17.25 -46.01 -47.19
CA SER A 508 -17.56 -45.04 -48.23
C SER A 508 -16.30 -44.32 -48.66
N ILE A 509 -16.23 -43.98 -49.94
CA ILE A 509 -15.14 -43.17 -50.50
C ILE A 509 -15.74 -42.04 -51.31
N ILE A 510 -15.33 -40.82 -51.02
CA ILE A 510 -15.68 -39.63 -51.79
C ILE A 510 -14.47 -39.26 -52.64
N LEU A 511 -14.67 -39.12 -53.94
CA LEU A 511 -13.66 -38.73 -54.91
C LEU A 511 -14.05 -37.38 -55.51
N PRO A 512 -13.48 -36.26 -55.03
CA PRO A 512 -13.65 -34.96 -55.66
C PRO A 512 -12.98 -34.89 -57.03
N ASP A 513 -13.52 -34.07 -57.93
CA ASP A 513 -12.91 -33.76 -59.23
C ASP A 513 -12.55 -35.00 -60.07
N VAL A 514 -13.52 -35.90 -60.21
CA VAL A 514 -13.33 -37.17 -60.91
C VAL A 514 -14.38 -37.37 -62.01
N THR A 515 -13.95 -37.92 -63.14
CA THR A 515 -14.85 -38.32 -64.23
C THR A 515 -15.48 -39.68 -63.93
N PRO A 516 -16.62 -40.04 -64.56
CA PRO A 516 -17.23 -41.36 -64.38
C PRO A 516 -16.29 -42.53 -64.69
N LEU A 517 -15.45 -42.38 -65.73
CA LEU A 517 -14.45 -43.39 -66.08
C LEU A 517 -13.37 -43.50 -65.00
N GLY A 518 -12.86 -42.36 -64.50
CA GLY A 518 -11.85 -42.35 -63.45
C GLY A 518 -12.37 -42.92 -62.11
N ALA A 519 -13.65 -42.68 -61.80
CA ALA A 519 -14.31 -43.27 -60.63
C ALA A 519 -14.41 -44.79 -60.78
N LEU A 520 -14.83 -45.29 -61.95
CA LEU A 520 -14.91 -46.72 -62.22
C LEU A 520 -13.52 -47.39 -62.15
N GLU A 521 -12.51 -46.81 -62.77
CA GLU A 521 -11.13 -47.31 -62.74
C GLU A 521 -10.58 -47.38 -61.30
N ARG A 522 -10.85 -46.35 -60.49
CA ARG A 522 -10.44 -46.32 -59.07
C ARG A 522 -11.15 -47.41 -58.27
N ALA A 523 -12.46 -47.57 -58.47
CA ALA A 523 -13.24 -48.61 -57.80
C ALA A 523 -12.75 -50.01 -58.18
N GLU A 524 -12.50 -50.27 -59.47
CA GLU A 524 -11.98 -51.56 -59.93
C GLU A 524 -10.56 -51.83 -59.41
N THR A 525 -9.72 -50.80 -59.33
CA THR A 525 -8.38 -50.90 -58.74
C THR A 525 -8.46 -51.35 -57.28
N ILE A 526 -9.33 -50.70 -56.49
CA ILE A 526 -9.55 -51.05 -55.08
C ILE A 526 -10.07 -52.49 -54.96
N ARG A 527 -11.07 -52.85 -55.77
CA ARG A 527 -11.68 -54.17 -55.76
C ARG A 527 -10.67 -55.26 -56.09
N ALA A 528 -9.89 -55.08 -57.16
CA ALA A 528 -8.86 -56.02 -57.57
C ALA A 528 -7.74 -56.13 -56.53
N ALA A 529 -7.32 -55.02 -55.91
CA ALA A 529 -6.32 -55.04 -54.85
C ALA A 529 -6.78 -55.88 -53.66
N ILE A 530 -8.03 -55.73 -53.22
CA ILE A 530 -8.60 -56.50 -52.11
C ILE A 530 -8.76 -57.98 -52.47
N ALA A 531 -9.25 -58.29 -53.68
CA ALA A 531 -9.41 -59.66 -54.15
C ALA A 531 -8.07 -60.44 -54.23
N ASN A 532 -6.97 -59.72 -54.47
CA ASN A 532 -5.62 -60.29 -54.57
C ASN A 532 -4.86 -60.34 -53.24
N LEU A 533 -5.42 -59.82 -52.14
CA LEU A 533 -4.78 -59.91 -50.82
C LEU A 533 -4.75 -61.36 -50.33
N ASN A 534 -3.63 -61.74 -49.72
CA ASN A 534 -3.50 -63.00 -48.99
C ASN A 534 -3.84 -62.77 -47.52
N TRP A 535 -4.87 -63.47 -47.02
CA TRP A 535 -5.41 -63.29 -45.67
C TRP A 535 -4.82 -64.26 -44.64
N GLY A 536 -3.85 -65.09 -45.04
CA GLY A 536 -3.17 -66.06 -44.17
C GLY A 536 -3.09 -67.47 -44.76
N PRO A 537 -2.34 -68.38 -44.10
CA PRO A 537 -2.05 -69.72 -44.61
C PRO A 537 -3.28 -70.64 -44.73
N ASP A 538 -4.33 -70.39 -43.95
CA ASP A 538 -5.60 -71.16 -43.96
C ASP A 538 -6.70 -70.50 -44.80
N THR A 539 -6.35 -69.45 -45.55
CA THR A 539 -7.27 -68.72 -46.45
C THR A 539 -6.77 -68.80 -47.88
N SER A 540 -7.67 -68.93 -48.85
CA SER A 540 -7.36 -68.87 -50.26
C SER A 540 -7.54 -67.46 -50.83
N SER A 541 -6.78 -67.11 -51.88
CA SER A 541 -7.02 -65.87 -52.63
C SER A 541 -8.45 -65.86 -53.16
N GLY A 542 -9.22 -64.81 -52.83
CA GLY A 542 -10.64 -64.71 -53.15
C GLY A 542 -11.62 -65.11 -52.02
N ASP A 543 -11.12 -65.53 -50.85
CA ASP A 543 -11.98 -65.81 -49.68
C ASP A 543 -12.67 -64.56 -49.13
N ILE A 544 -12.02 -63.40 -49.28
CA ILE A 544 -12.57 -62.08 -48.98
C ILE A 544 -12.46 -61.23 -50.24
N THR A 545 -13.59 -60.64 -50.62
CA THR A 545 -13.71 -59.71 -51.75
C THR A 545 -14.52 -58.49 -51.31
N ILE A 546 -14.69 -57.51 -52.20
CA ILE A 546 -15.47 -56.31 -51.91
C ILE A 546 -16.43 -56.05 -53.06
N SER A 547 -17.64 -55.65 -52.74
CA SER A 547 -18.61 -55.13 -53.71
C SER A 547 -18.67 -53.61 -53.58
N ILE A 548 -18.84 -52.91 -54.71
CA ILE A 548 -18.79 -51.45 -54.76
C ILE A 548 -19.96 -50.92 -55.59
N GLY A 549 -20.71 -49.98 -55.03
CA GLY A 549 -21.68 -49.15 -55.73
C GLY A 549 -21.16 -47.72 -55.88
N VAL A 550 -21.28 -47.14 -57.07
CA VAL A 550 -20.74 -45.80 -57.38
C VAL A 550 -21.85 -44.88 -57.88
N ALA A 551 -22.00 -43.69 -57.32
CA ALA A 551 -22.90 -42.65 -57.82
C ALA A 551 -22.12 -41.37 -58.16
N MET A 552 -22.53 -40.68 -59.22
CA MET A 552 -21.86 -39.49 -59.74
C MET A 552 -22.69 -38.22 -59.51
N TYR A 553 -22.08 -37.19 -58.92
CA TYR A 553 -22.61 -35.83 -58.97
C TYR A 553 -22.21 -35.13 -60.28
N PRO A 554 -23.14 -34.40 -60.94
CA PRO A 554 -24.56 -34.25 -60.63
C PRO A 554 -25.47 -35.29 -61.33
N ALA A 555 -24.91 -36.24 -62.08
CA ALA A 555 -25.66 -37.13 -62.98
C ALA A 555 -26.69 -38.03 -62.26
N ASP A 556 -26.34 -38.51 -61.07
CA ASP A 556 -27.12 -39.46 -60.27
C ASP A 556 -27.74 -38.80 -59.04
N GLY A 557 -27.66 -37.48 -58.91
CA GLY A 557 -28.19 -36.72 -57.79
C GLY A 557 -27.45 -35.42 -57.51
N THR A 558 -28.13 -34.46 -56.87
CA THR A 558 -27.56 -33.16 -56.48
C THR A 558 -27.42 -32.95 -54.97
N ASP A 559 -27.96 -33.89 -54.18
CA ASP A 559 -27.95 -33.86 -52.72
C ASP A 559 -27.12 -35.04 -52.18
N GLY A 560 -26.38 -34.81 -51.09
CA GLY A 560 -25.45 -35.80 -50.55
C GLY A 560 -26.13 -37.05 -50.00
N GLU A 561 -27.26 -36.90 -49.31
CA GLU A 561 -28.02 -38.03 -48.78
C GLU A 561 -28.60 -38.87 -49.93
N TYR A 562 -29.11 -38.20 -50.97
CA TYR A 562 -29.59 -38.88 -52.17
C TYR A 562 -28.48 -39.65 -52.90
N LEU A 563 -27.30 -39.04 -53.09
CA LEU A 563 -26.15 -39.69 -53.74
C LEU A 563 -25.67 -40.92 -52.98
N LEU A 564 -25.57 -40.83 -51.65
CA LEU A 564 -25.23 -41.97 -50.80
C LEU A 564 -26.25 -43.11 -50.96
N ARG A 565 -27.54 -42.77 -50.97
CA ARG A 565 -28.62 -43.75 -51.15
C ARG A 565 -28.57 -44.42 -52.52
N VAL A 566 -28.26 -43.68 -53.58
CA VAL A 566 -28.14 -44.23 -54.94
C VAL A 566 -26.89 -45.10 -55.07
N ALA A 567 -25.76 -44.69 -54.47
CA ALA A 567 -24.56 -45.51 -54.40
C ALA A 567 -24.81 -46.82 -53.61
N ASP A 568 -25.56 -46.75 -52.51
CA ASP A 568 -25.95 -47.93 -51.72
C ASP A 568 -26.87 -48.87 -52.52
N GLN A 569 -27.82 -48.35 -53.30
CA GLN A 569 -28.63 -49.17 -54.21
C GLN A 569 -27.78 -49.86 -55.29
N ALA A 570 -26.78 -49.16 -55.83
CA ALA A 570 -25.84 -49.76 -56.77
C ALA A 570 -25.00 -50.87 -56.10
N LEU A 571 -24.56 -50.67 -54.86
CA LEU A 571 -23.86 -51.67 -54.05
C LEU A 571 -24.75 -52.89 -53.80
N TYR A 572 -26.02 -52.68 -53.46
CA TYR A 572 -26.99 -53.74 -53.29
C TYR A 572 -27.13 -54.58 -54.57
N ARG A 573 -27.21 -53.94 -55.74
CA ARG A 573 -27.20 -54.65 -57.04
C ARG A 573 -25.91 -55.44 -57.24
N ALA A 574 -24.76 -54.89 -56.86
CA ALA A 574 -23.46 -55.59 -56.98
C ALA A 574 -23.44 -56.87 -56.12
N LYS A 575 -23.97 -56.80 -54.90
CA LYS A 575 -24.09 -57.96 -54.01
C LYS A 575 -25.05 -59.03 -54.57
N HIS A 576 -26.13 -58.63 -55.24
CA HIS A 576 -27.12 -59.55 -55.81
C HIS A 576 -26.71 -60.15 -57.15
N ALA A 577 -25.91 -59.45 -57.94
CA ALA A 577 -25.43 -59.90 -59.25
C ALA A 577 -24.17 -60.79 -59.17
N GLY A 578 -23.80 -61.28 -57.98
CA GLY A 578 -22.68 -62.22 -57.81
C GLY A 578 -21.52 -61.76 -56.93
N ARG A 579 -21.58 -60.56 -56.34
CA ARG A 579 -20.52 -59.96 -55.49
C ARG A 579 -19.20 -59.74 -56.24
N ASN A 580 -18.17 -59.25 -55.54
CA ASN A 580 -16.85 -58.98 -56.09
C ASN A 580 -16.88 -58.20 -57.42
N GLN A 581 -17.69 -57.13 -57.47
CA GLN A 581 -17.85 -56.31 -58.67
C GLN A 581 -18.20 -54.86 -58.33
N VAL A 582 -17.96 -53.99 -59.30
CA VAL A 582 -18.35 -52.58 -59.25
C VAL A 582 -19.61 -52.37 -60.10
N ILE A 583 -20.62 -51.71 -59.53
CA ILE A 583 -21.81 -51.27 -60.27
C ILE A 583 -21.93 -49.76 -60.18
N MET A 584 -22.03 -49.10 -61.33
CA MET A 584 -22.38 -47.69 -61.41
C MET A 584 -23.89 -47.53 -61.17
N ALA A 585 -24.27 -46.43 -60.54
CA ALA A 585 -25.63 -45.97 -60.45
C ALA A 585 -26.19 -45.77 -61.87
N GLU A 586 -27.48 -46.05 -62.02
CA GLU A 586 -28.18 -45.71 -63.25
C GLU A 586 -28.90 -44.40 -62.98
N PRO A 587 -28.75 -43.38 -63.85
CA PRO A 587 -29.47 -42.14 -63.68
C PRO A 587 -30.96 -42.45 -63.70
N ALA A 588 -31.72 -41.93 -62.74
CA ALA A 588 -33.16 -42.03 -62.76
C ALA A 588 -33.66 -41.35 -64.04
N LEU A 589 -33.99 -42.15 -65.07
CA LEU A 589 -34.74 -41.69 -66.22
C LEU A 589 -36.03 -41.07 -65.66
N ASN A 590 -36.20 -39.76 -65.83
CA ASN A 590 -37.46 -39.07 -65.61
C ASN A 590 -38.53 -39.75 -66.50
N THR A 591 -39.20 -40.76 -65.97
CA THR A 591 -40.47 -41.24 -66.53
C THR A 591 -41.49 -40.15 -66.28
N VAL A 592 -41.65 -39.26 -67.27
CA VAL A 592 -42.85 -38.46 -67.45
C VAL A 592 -43.98 -39.44 -67.79
N THR A 593 -44.58 -40.06 -66.80
CA THR A 593 -45.92 -40.63 -66.90
C THR A 593 -46.90 -39.55 -66.46
N LYS A 594 -47.34 -38.76 -67.44
CA LYS A 594 -48.49 -37.87 -67.35
C LYS A 594 -49.73 -38.72 -66.98
N PRO A 595 -50.44 -38.46 -65.87
CA PRO A 595 -51.73 -39.09 -65.64
C PRO A 595 -52.74 -38.51 -66.63
N LEU A 596 -53.52 -39.37 -67.27
CA LEU A 596 -54.72 -38.97 -68.01
C LEU A 596 -55.72 -38.30 -67.06
N HIS A 597 -56.35 -37.25 -67.58
CA HIS A 597 -57.50 -36.56 -67.01
C HIS A 597 -58.58 -37.52 -66.48
N GLN A 598 -59.00 -37.32 -65.24
CA GLN A 598 -60.39 -37.51 -64.84
C GLN A 598 -60.86 -36.18 -64.24
N GLU A 599 -61.63 -35.44 -65.04
CA GLU A 599 -62.54 -34.42 -64.55
C GLU A 599 -63.63 -35.13 -63.71
N VAL A 600 -63.72 -34.76 -62.43
CA VAL A 600 -64.96 -34.90 -61.67
C VAL A 600 -65.31 -33.50 -61.20
N SER A 601 -66.47 -33.03 -61.65
CA SER A 601 -67.04 -31.74 -61.31
C SER A 601 -67.32 -31.63 -59.81
N ALA A 602 -67.23 -30.39 -59.32
CA ALA A 602 -67.95 -29.97 -58.13
C ALA A 602 -69.45 -30.25 -58.29
N ASP A 603 -70.01 -30.95 -57.31
CA ASP A 603 -70.97 -30.38 -56.36
C ASP A 603 -70.51 -30.75 -54.94
#